data_AF-A0A0G4NGH9-F1
#
_entry.id   AF-A0A0G4NGH9-F1
#
_cell.length_a   1.000
_cell.length_b   1.000
_cell.length_c   1.000
_cell.angle_alpha   90.00
_cell.angle_beta   90.00
_cell.angle_gamma   90.00
#
_symmetry.space_group_name_H-M   'P 1'
#
loop_
_entity.id
_entity.type
_entity.pdbx_description
1 polymer ?
#
loop_
_entity_poly.entity_id
_entity_poly.type
_entity_poly.pdbx_seq_one_letter_code
_entity_poly.pdbx_strand_id
1 'polypeptide(L)'
;MADIEALVSAQAGQIDSTNPATEEAPRPEGDNKFQHAISAWRTIDYTNLISNLDNTASEIVTYQRDSTVQRKDLAQKTKEFRKLDDGAKLTEIKGLLKAYQGFIDLVTNHSKSINSTFLQAYTSLSEAPDPYPLLEASVDAMLVSEDTVPKLSEENERLQKSVSTLTSQLEETEAKLQTETTARRELESNLETRVKEVESTWTAVVIYRLTTAGGSPPSSCAGQPESFQVQYAAAYWFYAGPAPDTEDED
;
A
#
# COMPACT_ATOMS: atom_id res chain seq x y z
N MET A 1 45.35 -29.20 -23.47
CA MET A 1 44.13 -28.54 -22.95
C MET A 1 43.56 -27.60 -24.01
N ALA A 2 43.30 -28.14 -25.20
CA ALA A 2 42.80 -27.40 -26.36
C ALA A 2 41.42 -27.93 -26.78
N ASP A 3 40.65 -28.50 -25.83
CA ASP A 3 39.42 -29.27 -26.09
C ASP A 3 38.22 -28.83 -25.23
N ILE A 4 38.14 -27.55 -24.83
CA ILE A 4 36.95 -27.01 -24.14
C ILE A 4 36.28 -25.88 -24.93
N GLU A 5 36.92 -25.34 -25.95
CA GLU A 5 36.39 -24.23 -26.77
C GLU A 5 35.48 -24.71 -27.93
N ALA A 6 35.39 -26.02 -28.17
CA ALA A 6 34.64 -26.59 -29.30
C ALA A 6 33.21 -27.04 -28.97
N LEU A 7 32.73 -26.89 -27.72
CA LEU A 7 31.39 -27.37 -27.32
C LEU A 7 30.34 -26.26 -27.14
N VAL A 8 30.67 -24.99 -27.42
CA VAL A 8 29.76 -23.82 -27.24
C VAL A 8 29.39 -23.16 -28.58
N SER A 9 29.61 -23.82 -29.72
CA SER A 9 29.30 -23.26 -31.06
C SER A 9 28.22 -24.01 -31.84
N ALA A 10 27.38 -24.83 -31.17
CA ALA A 10 26.38 -25.64 -31.85
C ALA A 10 24.96 -25.45 -31.31
N GLN A 11 24.48 -24.20 -31.22
CA GLN A 11 23.04 -23.95 -31.23
C GLN A 11 22.70 -22.52 -31.67
N ALA A 12 22.95 -22.21 -32.95
CA ALA A 12 22.38 -21.05 -33.61
C ALA A 12 21.43 -21.54 -34.71
N GLY A 13 20.22 -21.94 -34.29
CA GLY A 13 19.10 -22.27 -35.16
C GLY A 13 17.99 -21.24 -35.01
N GLN A 14 17.76 -20.50 -36.09
CA GLN A 14 16.61 -19.64 -36.44
C GLN A 14 15.42 -19.59 -35.47
N ILE A 15 15.05 -18.38 -35.04
CA ILE A 15 13.65 -18.01 -34.83
C ILE A 15 13.43 -16.62 -35.46
N ASP A 16 12.65 -16.64 -36.53
CA ASP A 16 12.03 -15.50 -37.21
C ASP A 16 10.94 -14.90 -36.29
N SER A 17 10.84 -13.58 -36.19
CA SER A 17 9.70 -12.93 -35.54
C SER A 17 9.47 -11.54 -36.12
N THR A 18 8.42 -11.50 -36.93
CA THR A 18 7.68 -10.34 -37.37
C THR A 18 6.90 -9.73 -36.18
N ASN A 19 7.20 -8.46 -35.87
CA ASN A 19 6.43 -7.33 -35.30
C ASN A 19 4.99 -7.54 -34.73
N PRO A 20 4.42 -6.57 -33.96
CA PRO A 20 4.87 -5.86 -32.75
C PRO A 20 3.79 -5.86 -31.63
N ALA A 21 4.06 -5.12 -30.56
CA ALA A 21 3.10 -4.52 -29.62
C ALA A 21 2.54 -5.42 -28.50
N THR A 22 3.22 -5.37 -27.34
CA THR A 22 2.52 -5.02 -26.10
C THR A 22 3.51 -4.24 -25.23
N GLU A 23 3.27 -2.94 -25.06
CA GLU A 23 3.96 -2.11 -24.08
C GLU A 23 3.68 -2.68 -22.68
N GLU A 24 4.60 -3.48 -22.15
CA GLU A 24 4.74 -3.62 -20.71
C GLU A 24 5.57 -2.43 -20.22
N ALA A 25 4.93 -1.56 -19.44
CA ALA A 25 5.61 -0.56 -18.64
C ALA A 25 6.76 -1.21 -17.84
N PRO A 26 7.94 -0.57 -17.74
CA PRO A 26 9.05 -1.14 -16.99
C PRO A 26 8.68 -1.12 -15.50
N ARG A 27 8.26 -2.28 -14.96
CA ARG A 27 8.33 -2.51 -13.51
C ARG A 27 9.79 -2.36 -13.10
N PRO A 28 10.09 -1.69 -11.98
CA PRO A 28 11.48 -1.44 -11.61
C PRO A 28 12.15 -2.77 -11.31
N GLU A 29 13.01 -3.24 -12.23
CA GLU A 29 13.85 -4.41 -12.00
C GLU A 29 14.68 -4.29 -10.71
N GLY A 30 14.87 -3.05 -10.22
CA GLY A 30 15.47 -2.72 -8.94
C GLY A 30 14.79 -3.42 -7.77
N ASP A 31 13.46 -3.45 -7.69
CA ASP A 31 12.76 -4.00 -6.52
C ASP A 31 13.08 -5.48 -6.30
N ASN A 32 13.14 -6.26 -7.37
CA ASN A 32 13.52 -7.68 -7.30
C ASN A 32 14.99 -7.86 -6.90
N LYS A 33 15.88 -6.97 -7.37
CA LYS A 33 17.31 -6.99 -7.04
C LYS A 33 17.56 -6.57 -5.58
N PHE A 34 16.81 -5.60 -5.06
CA PHE A 34 16.88 -5.17 -3.65
C PHE A 34 16.34 -6.23 -2.71
N GLN A 35 15.21 -6.87 -3.03
CA GLN A 35 14.69 -7.99 -2.23
C GLN A 35 15.67 -9.17 -2.20
N HIS A 36 16.25 -9.50 -3.36
CA HIS A 36 17.31 -10.51 -3.42
C HIS A 36 18.52 -10.14 -2.57
N ALA A 37 18.99 -8.88 -2.64
CA ALA A 37 20.09 -8.39 -1.82
C ALA A 37 19.78 -8.48 -0.33
N ILE A 38 18.59 -8.04 0.10
CA ILE A 38 18.16 -8.14 1.50
C ILE A 38 18.14 -9.61 1.95
N SER A 39 17.64 -10.53 1.13
CA SER A 39 17.64 -11.96 1.47
C SER A 39 19.05 -12.55 1.57
N ALA A 40 19.97 -12.16 0.69
CA ALA A 40 21.35 -12.60 0.71
C ALA A 40 22.05 -12.12 2.00
N TRP A 41 21.93 -10.83 2.32
CA TRP A 41 22.50 -10.24 3.54
C TRP A 41 21.90 -10.81 4.84
N ARG A 42 20.62 -11.19 4.83
CA ARG A 42 20.01 -11.91 5.96
C ARG A 42 20.54 -13.33 6.11
N THR A 43 20.81 -14.01 5.00
CA THR A 43 21.27 -15.41 5.00
C THR A 43 22.71 -15.54 5.51
N ILE A 44 23.56 -14.54 5.27
CA ILE A 44 24.96 -14.53 5.73
C ILE A 44 25.05 -14.51 7.27
N ASP A 45 24.01 -14.01 7.96
CA ASP A 45 23.95 -13.87 9.42
C ASP A 45 25.27 -13.36 10.02
N TYR A 46 25.49 -12.07 9.84
CA TYR A 46 26.74 -11.42 10.23
C TYR A 46 27.08 -11.60 11.72
N THR A 47 26.09 -11.76 12.58
CA THR A 47 26.28 -11.98 14.03
C THR A 47 26.98 -13.31 14.27
N ASN A 48 26.48 -14.38 13.65
CA ASN A 48 27.08 -15.71 13.78
C ASN A 48 28.43 -15.80 13.07
N LEU A 49 28.57 -15.13 11.90
CA LEU A 49 29.84 -15.08 11.18
C LEU A 49 30.94 -14.39 12.00
N ILE A 50 30.66 -13.24 12.61
CA ILE A 50 31.61 -12.55 13.50
C ILE A 50 31.98 -13.45 14.68
N SER A 51 30.99 -14.04 15.36
CA SER A 51 31.24 -14.92 16.51
C SER A 51 32.15 -16.10 16.14
N ASN A 52 31.96 -16.70 14.96
CA ASN A 52 32.84 -17.77 14.47
C ASN A 52 34.26 -17.27 14.19
N LEU A 53 34.40 -16.10 13.55
CA LEU A 53 35.69 -15.48 13.28
C LEU A 53 36.43 -15.09 14.57
N ASP A 54 35.73 -14.60 15.58
CA ASP A 54 36.30 -14.27 16.90
C ASP A 54 36.81 -15.51 17.62
N ASN A 55 36.03 -16.61 17.59
CA ASN A 55 36.47 -17.90 18.12
C ASN A 55 37.73 -18.40 17.38
N THR A 56 37.73 -18.32 16.05
CA THR A 56 38.89 -18.70 15.23
C THR A 56 40.11 -17.83 15.51
N ALA A 57 39.93 -16.52 15.72
CA ALA A 57 41.02 -15.62 16.10
C ALA A 57 41.61 -16.00 17.46
N SER A 58 40.76 -16.36 18.44
CA SER A 58 41.20 -16.85 19.75
C SER A 58 41.96 -18.19 19.64
N GLU A 59 41.48 -19.11 18.80
CA GLU A 59 42.15 -20.38 18.52
C GLU A 59 43.53 -20.16 17.88
N ILE A 60 43.65 -19.22 16.94
CA ILE A 60 44.92 -18.85 16.30
C ILE A 60 45.94 -18.38 17.35
N VAL A 61 45.53 -17.52 18.29
CA VAL A 61 46.40 -17.02 19.36
C VAL A 61 46.85 -18.16 20.28
N THR A 62 45.90 -19.02 20.67
CA THR A 62 46.18 -20.19 21.51
C THR A 62 47.17 -21.14 20.82
N TYR A 63 46.94 -21.42 19.54
CA TYR A 63 47.81 -22.25 18.74
C TYR A 63 49.21 -21.64 18.57
N GLN A 64 49.34 -20.33 18.34
CA GLN A 64 50.65 -19.68 18.25
C GLN A 64 51.46 -19.86 19.54
N ARG A 65 50.81 -19.74 20.70
CA ARG A 65 51.42 -19.98 22.01
C ARG A 65 51.87 -21.44 22.14
N ASP A 66 50.98 -22.38 21.85
CA ASP A 66 51.22 -23.81 22.03
C ASP A 66 52.27 -24.35 21.05
N SER A 67 52.26 -23.89 19.79
CA SER A 67 53.27 -24.23 18.79
C SER A 67 54.67 -23.78 19.22
N THR A 68 54.79 -22.61 19.85
CA THR A 68 56.05 -22.10 20.38
C THR A 68 56.57 -22.98 21.53
N VAL A 69 55.69 -23.36 22.46
CA VAL A 69 56.03 -24.22 23.60
C VAL A 69 56.43 -25.62 23.13
N GLN A 70 55.65 -26.24 22.25
CA GLN A 70 55.95 -27.58 21.73
C GLN A 70 57.24 -27.63 20.91
N ARG A 71 57.53 -26.57 20.13
CA ARG A 71 58.82 -26.46 19.42
C ARG A 71 60.00 -26.43 20.38
N LYS A 72 59.87 -25.71 21.51
CA LYS A 72 60.90 -25.68 22.56
C LYS A 72 61.06 -27.03 23.25
N ASP A 73 59.97 -27.71 23.57
CA ASP A 73 59.98 -29.07 24.15
C ASP A 73 60.65 -30.08 23.21
N LEU A 74 60.30 -30.05 21.92
CA LEU A 74 60.95 -30.89 20.90
C LEU A 74 62.45 -30.63 20.80
N ALA A 75 62.86 -29.36 20.75
CA ALA A 75 64.28 -29.03 20.71
C ALA A 75 65.03 -29.56 21.94
N GLN A 76 64.41 -29.50 23.12
CA GLN A 76 64.97 -30.02 24.36
C GLN A 76 65.04 -31.56 24.35
N LYS A 77 63.97 -32.26 23.99
CA LYS A 77 63.95 -33.73 23.84
C LYS A 77 64.99 -34.22 22.84
N THR A 78 65.16 -33.52 21.72
CA THR A 78 66.21 -33.86 20.73
C THR A 78 67.62 -33.60 21.26
N LYS A 79 67.81 -32.60 22.12
CA LYS A 79 69.09 -32.36 22.80
C LYS A 79 69.38 -33.45 23.84
N GLU A 80 68.39 -33.88 24.60
CA GLU A 80 68.51 -34.95 25.60
C GLU A 80 68.76 -36.30 24.93
N PHE A 81 68.01 -36.64 23.89
CA PHE A 81 68.19 -37.86 23.11
C PHE A 81 69.61 -38.00 22.56
N ARG A 82 70.23 -36.90 22.10
CA ARG A 82 71.62 -36.89 21.60
C ARG A 82 72.66 -37.22 22.68
N LYS A 83 72.35 -36.98 23.97
CA LYS A 83 73.27 -37.25 25.09
C LYS A 83 73.19 -38.69 25.60
N LEU A 84 72.18 -39.45 25.20
CA LEU A 84 72.00 -40.84 25.62
C LEU A 84 73.08 -41.75 25.00
N ASP A 85 73.35 -42.88 25.65
CA ASP A 85 74.11 -43.97 25.05
C ASP A 85 73.28 -44.70 23.98
N ASP A 86 73.92 -45.56 23.19
CA ASP A 86 73.27 -46.18 22.03
C ASP A 86 72.17 -47.20 22.40
N GLY A 87 72.25 -47.83 23.58
CA GLY A 87 71.19 -48.70 24.09
C GLY A 87 69.94 -47.91 24.46
N ALA A 88 70.11 -46.79 25.18
CA ALA A 88 69.02 -45.89 25.55
C ALA A 88 68.43 -45.13 24.33
N LYS A 89 69.25 -44.80 23.32
CA LYS A 89 68.72 -44.23 22.06
C LYS A 89 67.76 -45.18 21.36
N LEU A 90 68.09 -46.48 21.30
CA LEU A 90 67.24 -47.49 20.65
C LEU A 90 65.86 -47.61 21.32
N THR A 91 65.77 -47.41 22.64
CA THR A 91 64.49 -47.42 23.37
C THR A 91 63.71 -46.13 23.17
N GLU A 92 64.37 -44.97 23.20
CA GLU A 92 63.71 -43.65 23.18
C GLU A 92 63.37 -43.13 21.77
N ILE A 93 63.96 -43.68 20.70
CA ILE A 93 63.78 -43.15 19.33
C ILE A 93 62.31 -43.16 18.87
N LYS A 94 61.53 -44.16 19.31
CA LYS A 94 60.09 -44.22 19.02
C LYS A 94 59.34 -43.08 19.71
N GLY A 95 59.71 -42.73 20.94
CA GLY A 95 59.13 -41.62 21.69
C GLY A 95 59.44 -40.27 21.03
N LEU A 96 60.68 -40.07 20.61
CA LEU A 96 61.09 -38.84 19.92
C LEU A 96 60.37 -38.68 18.58
N LEU A 97 60.30 -39.73 17.76
CA LEU A 97 59.59 -39.69 16.47
C LEU A 97 58.11 -39.38 16.67
N LYS A 98 57.47 -39.98 17.68
CA LYS A 98 56.06 -39.72 18.00
C LYS A 98 55.83 -38.28 18.44
N ALA A 99 56.77 -37.68 19.17
CA ALA A 99 56.70 -36.27 19.53
C ALA A 99 56.77 -35.35 18.29
N TYR A 100 57.69 -35.63 17.34
CA TYR A 100 57.77 -34.89 16.08
C TYR A 100 56.50 -35.04 15.23
N GLN A 101 55.98 -36.27 15.13
CA GLN A 101 54.72 -36.53 14.43
C GLN A 101 53.57 -35.72 15.04
N GLY A 102 53.44 -35.72 16.37
CA GLY A 102 52.40 -34.96 17.06
C GLY A 102 52.46 -33.46 16.78
N PHE A 103 53.66 -32.87 16.71
CA PHE A 103 53.82 -31.46 16.33
C PHE A 103 53.44 -31.20 14.87
N ILE A 104 53.81 -32.10 13.95
CA ILE A 104 53.43 -31.99 12.53
C ILE A 104 51.91 -32.08 12.37
N ASP A 105 51.26 -33.03 13.05
CA ASP A 105 49.82 -33.21 13.03
C ASP A 105 49.10 -31.98 13.59
N LEU A 106 49.61 -31.43 14.71
CA LEU A 106 49.10 -30.20 15.31
C LEU A 106 49.13 -29.02 14.32
N VAL A 107 50.26 -28.81 13.64
CA VAL A 107 50.40 -27.75 12.62
C VAL A 107 49.48 -27.98 11.43
N THR A 108 49.40 -29.22 10.96
CA THR A 108 48.58 -29.59 9.81
C THR A 108 47.09 -29.41 10.10
N ASN A 109 46.64 -29.81 11.29
CA ASN A 109 45.24 -29.70 11.70
C ASN A 109 44.81 -28.25 11.90
N HIS A 110 45.65 -27.42 12.53
CA HIS A 110 45.35 -26.00 12.67
C HIS A 110 45.29 -25.28 11.32
N SER A 111 46.23 -25.56 10.41
CA SER A 111 46.20 -25.01 9.04
C SER A 111 44.92 -25.40 8.30
N LYS A 112 44.49 -26.66 8.40
CA LYS A 112 43.22 -27.12 7.81
C LYS A 112 42.01 -26.39 8.40
N SER A 113 41.98 -26.20 9.72
CA SER A 113 40.90 -25.49 10.42
C SER A 113 40.81 -24.03 9.97
N ILE A 114 41.91 -23.27 9.98
CA ILE A 114 41.90 -21.87 9.50
C ILE A 114 41.46 -21.79 8.05
N ASN A 115 42.01 -22.62 7.16
CA ASN A 115 41.65 -22.57 5.74
C ASN A 115 40.16 -22.87 5.53
N SER A 116 39.61 -23.81 6.29
CA SER A 116 38.17 -24.12 6.26
C SER A 116 37.32 -22.91 6.67
N THR A 117 37.63 -22.30 7.83
CA THR A 117 36.89 -21.12 8.29
C THR A 117 37.05 -19.93 7.35
N PHE A 118 38.25 -19.69 6.84
CA PHE A 118 38.53 -18.62 5.90
C PHE A 118 37.69 -18.77 4.63
N LEU A 119 37.67 -19.97 4.03
CA LEU A 119 36.89 -20.21 2.82
C LEU A 119 35.39 -20.10 3.09
N GLN A 120 34.91 -20.58 4.24
CA GLN A 120 33.52 -20.39 4.63
C GLN A 120 33.15 -18.91 4.70
N ALA A 121 33.94 -18.09 5.40
CA ALA A 121 33.70 -16.65 5.51
C ALA A 121 33.80 -15.94 4.15
N TYR A 122 34.81 -16.30 3.35
CA TYR A 122 35.02 -15.73 2.02
C TYR A 122 33.85 -16.03 1.09
N THR A 123 33.41 -17.29 1.01
CA THR A 123 32.29 -17.69 0.16
C THR A 123 31.02 -16.94 0.55
N SER A 124 30.68 -16.91 1.84
CA SER A 124 29.50 -16.18 2.33
C SER A 124 29.55 -14.69 1.97
N LEU A 125 30.71 -14.04 2.09
CA LEU A 125 30.85 -12.63 1.74
C LEU A 125 30.86 -12.39 0.22
N SER A 126 31.44 -13.31 -0.56
CA SER A 126 31.57 -13.16 -2.02
C SER A 126 30.27 -13.41 -2.78
N GLU A 127 29.34 -14.17 -2.21
CA GLU A 127 28.00 -14.41 -2.76
C GLU A 127 27.04 -13.23 -2.47
N ALA A 128 27.41 -12.34 -1.55
CA ALA A 128 26.62 -11.17 -1.20
C ALA A 128 26.72 -10.10 -2.31
N PRO A 129 25.59 -9.53 -2.78
CA PRO A 129 25.63 -8.37 -3.65
C PRO A 129 26.13 -7.14 -2.89
N ASP A 130 26.76 -6.21 -3.61
CA ASP A 130 27.27 -4.95 -3.06
C ASP A 130 26.19 -4.23 -2.22
N PRO A 131 26.47 -3.85 -0.96
CA PRO A 131 25.49 -3.17 -0.11
C PRO A 131 25.34 -1.68 -0.44
N TYR A 132 26.28 -1.06 -1.16
CA TYR A 132 26.26 0.39 -1.41
C TYR A 132 24.98 0.87 -2.12
N PRO A 133 24.50 0.23 -3.19
CA PRO A 133 23.25 0.63 -3.84
C PRO A 133 22.01 0.52 -2.93
N LEU A 134 22.00 -0.44 -1.99
CA LEU A 134 20.90 -0.58 -1.03
C LEU A 134 20.89 0.58 -0.02
N LEU A 135 22.07 1.03 0.41
CA LEU A 135 22.21 2.17 1.31
C LEU A 135 21.84 3.48 0.62
N GLU A 136 22.29 3.67 -0.62
CA GLU A 136 21.94 4.85 -1.44
C GLU A 136 20.42 4.95 -1.62
N ALA A 137 19.77 3.86 -2.06
CA ALA A 137 18.32 3.82 -2.20
C ALA A 137 17.56 4.08 -0.89
N SER A 138 18.12 3.62 0.25
CA SER A 138 17.53 3.88 1.57
C SER A 138 17.62 5.35 1.97
N VAL A 139 18.75 6.00 1.67
CA VAL A 139 18.93 7.45 1.90
C VAL A 139 18.03 8.26 0.98
N ASP A 140 17.95 7.92 -0.30
CA ASP A 140 17.06 8.59 -1.25
C ASP A 140 15.59 8.45 -0.85
N ALA A 141 15.16 7.25 -0.45
CA ALA A 141 13.81 7.02 0.05
C ALA A 141 13.52 7.84 1.32
N MET A 142 14.50 7.97 2.23
CA MET A 142 14.38 8.80 3.42
C MET A 142 14.23 10.28 3.05
N LEU A 143 15.05 10.79 2.13
CA LEU A 143 14.98 12.19 1.67
C LEU A 143 13.64 12.49 0.97
N VAL A 144 13.18 11.58 0.12
CA VAL A 144 11.85 11.70 -0.53
C VAL A 144 10.75 11.69 0.51
N SER A 145 10.84 10.81 1.53
CA SER A 145 9.84 10.75 2.60
C SER A 145 9.81 12.05 3.42
N GLU A 146 10.96 12.66 3.67
CA GLU A 146 11.09 13.92 4.42
C GLU A 146 10.39 15.09 3.69
N ASP A 147 10.47 15.15 2.35
CA ASP A 147 9.80 16.19 1.56
C ASP A 147 8.31 15.88 1.30
N THR A 148 7.94 14.62 1.10
CA THR A 148 6.58 14.24 0.68
C THR A 148 5.59 14.11 1.82
N VAL A 149 6.00 13.59 2.99
CA VAL A 149 5.14 13.43 4.16
C VAL A 149 4.51 14.76 4.63
N PRO A 150 5.24 15.88 4.78
CA PRO A 150 4.63 17.14 5.21
C PRO A 150 3.63 17.68 4.18
N LYS A 151 3.95 17.58 2.87
CA LYS A 151 3.04 18.02 1.79
C LYS A 151 1.75 17.21 1.78
N LEU A 152 1.85 15.88 1.92
CA LEU A 152 0.68 15.01 2.03
C LEU A 152 -0.13 15.28 3.29
N SER A 153 0.53 15.58 4.42
CA SER A 153 -0.15 15.96 5.67
C SER A 153 -0.91 17.27 5.52
N GLU A 154 -0.31 18.29 4.92
CA GLU A 154 -0.95 19.59 4.66
C GLU A 154 -2.14 19.44 3.71
N GLU A 155 -1.99 18.67 2.64
CA GLU A 155 -3.09 18.40 1.72
C GLU A 155 -4.21 17.60 2.40
N ASN A 156 -3.89 16.62 3.24
CA ASN A 156 -4.88 15.88 4.01
C ASN A 156 -5.67 16.82 4.94
N GLU A 157 -4.99 17.72 5.65
CA GLU A 157 -5.63 18.73 6.50
C GLU A 157 -6.53 19.67 5.68
N ARG A 158 -6.05 20.12 4.51
CA ARG A 158 -6.84 20.97 3.58
C ARG A 158 -8.09 20.26 3.06
N LEU A 159 -7.96 18.98 2.70
CA LEU A 159 -9.08 18.16 2.25
C LEU A 159 -10.07 17.93 3.40
N GLN A 160 -9.59 17.62 4.61
CA GLN A 160 -10.44 17.49 5.80
C GLN A 160 -11.23 18.78 6.09
N LYS A 161 -10.59 19.96 6.00
CA LYS A 161 -11.26 21.27 6.14
C LYS A 161 -12.31 21.54 5.06
N SER A 162 -12.00 21.16 3.82
CA SER A 162 -12.94 21.30 2.70
C SER A 162 -14.16 20.40 2.89
N VAL A 163 -13.93 19.15 3.29
CA VAL A 163 -15.01 18.20 3.60
C VAL A 163 -15.88 18.72 4.73
N SER A 164 -15.31 19.18 5.84
CA SER A 164 -16.11 19.69 6.95
C SER A 164 -16.94 20.92 6.58
N THR A 165 -16.38 21.82 5.76
CA THR A 165 -17.08 23.01 5.26
C THR A 165 -18.25 22.61 4.35
N LEU A 166 -18.01 21.73 3.38
CA LEU A 166 -19.06 21.25 2.47
C LEU A 166 -20.15 20.48 3.21
N THR A 167 -19.78 19.65 4.19
CA THR A 167 -20.75 18.95 5.05
C THR A 167 -21.63 19.95 5.81
N SER A 168 -21.05 21.00 6.41
CA SER A 168 -21.83 22.03 7.12
C SER A 168 -22.74 22.82 6.18
N GLN A 169 -22.27 23.17 4.98
CA GLN A 169 -23.09 23.86 3.97
C GLN A 169 -24.24 22.97 3.50
N LEU A 170 -23.98 21.67 3.30
CA LEU A 170 -25.00 20.70 2.93
C LEU A 170 -26.09 20.63 4.01
N GLU A 171 -25.71 20.45 5.27
CA GLU A 171 -26.64 20.44 6.41
C GLU A 171 -27.49 21.73 6.49
N GLU A 172 -26.87 22.89 6.27
CA GLU A 172 -27.60 24.17 6.24
C GLU A 172 -28.60 24.24 5.07
N THR A 173 -28.22 23.79 3.88
CA THR A 173 -29.12 23.78 2.72
C THR A 173 -30.26 22.78 2.87
N GLU A 174 -30.00 21.60 3.44
CA GLU A 174 -31.04 20.61 3.75
C GLU A 174 -32.02 21.14 4.79
N ALA A 175 -31.52 21.81 5.85
CA ALA A 175 -32.37 22.45 6.84
C ALA A 175 -33.26 23.54 6.21
N LYS A 176 -32.69 24.42 5.36
CA LYS A 176 -33.45 25.43 4.63
C LYS A 176 -34.51 24.80 3.73
N LEU A 177 -34.15 23.78 2.96
CA LEU A 177 -35.09 23.05 2.10
C LEU A 177 -36.24 22.43 2.90
N GLN A 178 -35.95 21.85 4.07
CA GLN A 178 -36.96 21.30 4.96
C GLN A 178 -37.90 22.38 5.52
N THR A 179 -37.38 23.55 5.91
CA THR A 179 -38.22 24.68 6.34
C THR A 179 -39.10 25.21 5.22
N GLU A 180 -38.58 25.28 4.00
CA GLU A 180 -39.32 25.73 2.82
C GLU A 180 -40.44 24.74 2.46
N THR A 181 -40.14 23.44 2.49
CA THR A 181 -41.11 22.37 2.22
C THR A 181 -42.23 22.35 3.26
N THR A 182 -41.90 22.52 4.54
CA THR A 182 -42.91 22.58 5.62
C THR A 182 -43.78 23.81 5.51
N ALA A 183 -43.20 24.98 5.20
CA ALA A 183 -43.95 26.21 4.95
C ALA A 183 -44.86 26.10 3.71
N ARG A 184 -44.38 25.52 2.61
CA ARG A 184 -45.20 25.23 1.42
C ARG A 184 -46.40 24.36 1.76
N ARG A 185 -46.17 23.27 2.49
CA ARG A 185 -47.24 22.35 2.90
C ARG A 185 -48.27 23.02 3.81
N GLU A 186 -47.83 23.88 4.73
CA GLU A 186 -48.73 24.64 5.59
C GLU A 186 -49.56 25.65 4.80
N LEU A 187 -48.93 26.36 3.86
CA LEU A 187 -49.61 27.30 2.98
C LEU A 187 -50.64 26.60 2.08
N GLU A 188 -50.28 25.45 1.49
CA GLU A 188 -51.20 24.61 0.71
C GLU A 188 -52.38 24.13 1.57
N SER A 189 -52.14 23.65 2.79
CA SER A 189 -53.20 23.22 3.72
C SER A 189 -54.13 24.38 4.11
N ASN A 190 -53.57 25.57 4.33
CA ASN A 190 -54.33 26.78 4.64
C ASN A 190 -55.19 27.21 3.44
N LEU A 191 -54.62 27.21 2.23
CA LEU A 191 -55.35 27.51 1.00
C LEU A 191 -56.48 26.52 0.75
N GLU A 192 -56.21 25.22 0.89
CA GLU A 192 -57.21 24.15 0.79
C GLU A 192 -58.37 24.35 1.77
N THR A 193 -58.07 24.74 3.01
CA THR A 193 -59.09 25.03 4.02
C THR A 193 -59.96 26.23 3.62
N ARG A 194 -59.32 27.30 3.11
CA ARG A 194 -60.02 28.50 2.63
C ARG A 194 -60.87 28.21 1.39
N VAL A 195 -60.39 27.37 0.47
CA VAL A 195 -61.15 26.92 -0.69
C VAL A 195 -62.39 26.16 -0.23
N LYS A 196 -62.26 25.19 0.69
CA LYS A 196 -63.41 24.46 1.26
C LYS A 196 -64.42 25.37 1.97
N GLU A 197 -63.95 26.35 2.73
CA GLU A 197 -64.80 27.34 3.39
C GLU A 197 -65.60 28.13 2.33
N VAL A 198 -64.91 28.64 1.30
CA VAL A 198 -65.53 29.36 0.19
C VAL A 198 -66.53 28.46 -0.54
N GLU A 199 -66.15 27.25 -0.96
CA GLU A 199 -67.04 26.28 -1.61
C GLU A 199 -68.30 25.99 -0.78
N SER A 200 -68.17 25.85 0.54
CA SER A 200 -69.31 25.66 1.44
C SER A 200 -70.24 26.88 1.44
N THR A 201 -69.69 28.10 1.55
CA THR A 201 -70.49 29.34 1.50
C THR A 201 -71.19 29.52 0.16
N TRP A 202 -70.51 29.25 -0.97
CA TRP A 202 -71.11 29.30 -2.30
C TRP A 202 -72.21 28.25 -2.47
N THR A 203 -71.99 27.02 -1.99
CA THR A 203 -73.01 25.97 -2.01
C THR A 203 -74.25 26.39 -1.21
N ALA A 204 -74.07 27.05 -0.07
CA ALA A 204 -75.19 27.57 0.73
C ALA A 204 -75.95 28.71 0.03
N VAL A 205 -75.24 29.66 -0.62
CA VAL A 205 -75.86 30.79 -1.34
C VAL A 205 -76.56 30.34 -2.62
N VAL A 206 -76.06 29.31 -3.30
CA VAL A 206 -76.64 28.80 -4.56
C VAL A 206 -77.94 28.00 -4.31
N ILE A 207 -78.25 27.60 -3.07
CA ILE A 207 -79.56 27.03 -2.73
C ILE A 207 -80.60 28.16 -2.61
N TYR A 208 -81.00 28.72 -3.74
CA TYR A 208 -82.24 29.48 -3.82
C TYR A 208 -83.40 28.50 -3.72
N ARG A 209 -84.02 28.40 -2.54
CA ARG A 209 -85.38 27.90 -2.44
C ARG A 209 -86.28 28.92 -3.12
N LEU A 210 -86.69 28.64 -4.35
CA LEU A 210 -87.82 29.32 -5.00
C LEU A 210 -89.11 28.90 -4.27
N THR A 211 -89.32 29.39 -3.04
CA THR A 211 -90.68 29.46 -2.51
C THR A 211 -91.38 30.56 -3.30
N THR A 212 -92.04 30.19 -4.39
CA THR A 212 -93.01 31.06 -5.04
C THR A 212 -94.12 31.30 -4.01
N ALA A 213 -94.10 32.47 -3.36
CA ALA A 213 -95.20 32.90 -2.53
C ALA A 213 -96.44 33.07 -3.42
N GLY A 214 -97.33 32.06 -3.41
CA GLY A 214 -98.69 32.16 -3.97
C GLY A 214 -98.80 32.27 -5.50
N GLY A 215 -97.78 31.83 -6.26
CA GLY A 215 -97.86 31.79 -7.72
C GLY A 215 -98.32 30.42 -8.22
N SER A 216 -99.51 30.33 -8.80
CA SER A 216 -99.93 29.14 -9.55
C SER A 216 -98.95 28.93 -10.72
N PRO A 217 -98.44 27.72 -10.95
CA PRO A 217 -97.50 27.47 -12.05
C PRO A 217 -98.15 27.80 -13.40
N PRO A 218 -97.44 28.46 -14.33
CA PRO A 218 -97.96 28.74 -15.65
C PRO A 218 -98.23 27.42 -16.41
N SER A 219 -99.19 27.44 -17.34
CA SER A 219 -99.61 26.26 -18.11
C SER A 219 -98.48 25.58 -18.90
N SER A 220 -97.33 26.25 -19.07
CA SER A 220 -96.11 25.71 -19.67
C SER A 220 -95.37 24.69 -18.80
N CYS A 221 -95.70 24.56 -17.51
CA CYS A 221 -95.03 23.65 -16.57
C CYS A 221 -95.75 22.31 -16.38
N ALA A 222 -96.86 22.06 -17.08
CA ALA A 222 -97.61 20.81 -16.96
C ALA A 222 -96.80 19.62 -17.52
N GLY A 223 -96.44 18.68 -16.63
CA GLY A 223 -95.72 17.44 -16.98
C GLY A 223 -94.19 17.52 -16.89
N GLN A 224 -93.62 18.61 -16.39
CA GLN A 224 -92.17 18.73 -16.16
C GLN A 224 -91.76 18.14 -14.79
N PRO A 225 -90.52 17.61 -14.66
CA PRO A 225 -90.00 17.11 -13.39
C PRO A 225 -89.82 18.23 -12.36
N GLU A 226 -90.02 17.92 -11.08
CA GLU A 226 -89.92 18.87 -9.95
C GLU A 226 -88.55 19.57 -9.86
N SER A 227 -87.51 18.94 -10.41
CA SER A 227 -86.17 19.50 -10.55
C SER A 227 -85.57 19.10 -11.90
N PHE A 228 -84.86 20.01 -12.55
CA PHE A 228 -84.07 19.71 -13.74
C PHE A 228 -82.73 20.44 -13.67
N GLN A 229 -81.66 19.78 -14.11
CA GLN A 229 -80.34 20.41 -14.20
C GLN A 229 -80.25 21.21 -15.50
N VAL A 230 -80.00 22.50 -15.39
CA VAL A 230 -79.71 23.36 -16.55
C VAL A 230 -78.21 23.46 -16.70
N GLN A 231 -77.67 22.95 -17.80
CA GLN A 231 -76.30 23.25 -18.16
C GLN A 231 -76.23 24.69 -18.63
N TYR A 232 -75.46 25.51 -17.90
CA TYR A 232 -75.13 26.86 -18.33
C TYR A 232 -73.61 26.95 -18.49
N ALA A 233 -73.17 27.73 -19.46
CA ALA A 233 -71.78 28.11 -19.63
C ALA A 233 -71.66 29.60 -19.31
N ALA A 234 -70.76 29.95 -18.40
CA ALA A 234 -70.41 31.34 -18.13
C ALA A 234 -69.02 31.62 -18.69
N ALA A 235 -68.90 32.64 -19.53
CA ALA A 235 -67.61 33.12 -20.02
C ALA A 235 -67.15 34.28 -19.12
N TYR A 236 -66.04 34.09 -18.42
CA TYR A 236 -65.39 35.14 -17.65
C TYR A 236 -64.18 35.67 -18.43
N TRP A 237 -64.12 36.99 -18.60
CA TRP A 237 -62.99 37.67 -19.21
C TRP A 237 -62.16 38.33 -18.10
N PHE A 238 -60.89 37.96 -18.00
CA PHE A 238 -59.94 38.63 -17.13
C PHE A 238 -59.08 39.58 -17.98
N TYR A 239 -59.07 40.87 -17.62
CA TYR A 239 -58.28 41.89 -18.31
C TYR A 239 -56.84 41.88 -17.75
N ALA A 240 -55.87 41.47 -18.56
CA ALA A 240 -54.45 41.68 -18.29
C ALA A 240 -54.02 42.99 -18.96
N GLY A 241 -53.51 43.93 -18.18
CA GLY A 241 -52.99 45.22 -18.70
C GLY A 241 -51.80 45.03 -19.66
N PRO A 242 -51.50 46.03 -20.50
CA PRO A 242 -50.46 45.94 -21.52
C PRO A 242 -49.08 45.66 -20.91
N ALA A 243 -48.32 44.78 -21.56
CA ALA A 243 -46.94 44.47 -21.20
C ALA A 243 -46.03 45.68 -21.45
N PRO A 244 -45.02 45.95 -20.61
CA PRO A 244 -44.07 47.03 -20.83
C PRO A 244 -43.15 46.74 -22.03
N ASP A 245 -42.93 47.75 -22.88
CA ASP A 245 -42.05 47.69 -24.04
C ASP A 245 -40.59 47.46 -23.59
N THR A 246 -39.96 46.42 -24.13
CA THR A 246 -38.51 46.17 -24.01
C THR A 246 -37.79 47.00 -25.06
N GLU A 247 -37.09 48.06 -24.63
CA GLU A 247 -36.13 48.77 -25.48
C GLU A 247 -34.88 47.87 -25.65
N ASP A 248 -34.61 47.46 -26.89
CA ASP A 248 -33.37 46.79 -27.29
C ASP A 248 -32.24 47.84 -27.36
N GLU A 249 -31.26 47.78 -26.45
CA GLU A 249 -29.98 48.51 -26.56
C GLU A 249 -28.92 47.59 -27.20
N ASP A 250 -28.43 48.01 -28.37
CA ASP A 250 -27.19 47.55 -29.03
C ASP A 250 -25.92 47.99 -28.26
#